data_AF-A0AAN6RXP9-F1
#
_entry.id   AF-A0AAN6RXP9-F1
#
_cell.length_a   1.000
_cell.length_b   1.000
_cell.length_c   1.000
_cell.angle_alpha   90.00
_cell.angle_beta   90.00
_cell.angle_gamma   90.00
#
_symmetry.space_group_name_H-M   'P 1'
#
loop_
_entity.id
_entity.type
_entity.pdbx_description
1 polymer ?
#
loop_
_entity_poly.entity_id
_entity_poly.type
_entity_poly.pdbx_seq_one_letter_code
_entity_poly.pdbx_strand_id
1 'polypeptide(L)'
;MKPQRPRLLAWLCATAFAEATTTTITTAAAQPTTVSVYLPEYGAADWGALRGSIISSDASATAYTVFCAEKAPTCQIAGELPFVFTEGAHTLIYTGSDPGTLTADLRCSLAGHTAATCTGSSSFGAGYRQGSVTGPGKTAWTRTFGAAEVTWGVLTLATP
;
A
#
# COMPACT_ATOMS: atom_id res chain seq x y z
N MET A 1 -31.49 35.62 -78.73
CA MET A 1 -30.89 35.48 -77.38
C MET A 1 -29.43 35.93 -77.46
N LYS A 2 -29.04 36.78 -76.49
CA LYS A 2 -27.74 37.47 -76.32
C LYS A 2 -26.67 36.47 -75.76
N PRO A 3 -25.39 36.84 -75.53
CA PRO A 3 -24.27 36.50 -76.42
C PRO A 3 -22.97 36.01 -75.69
N GLN A 4 -21.85 36.03 -76.43
CA GLN A 4 -20.47 36.40 -76.01
C GLN A 4 -19.60 35.50 -75.10
N ARG A 5 -18.55 34.98 -75.78
CA ARG A 5 -17.08 35.14 -75.58
C ARG A 5 -16.39 34.67 -74.28
N PRO A 6 -15.19 34.06 -74.42
CA PRO A 6 -14.34 33.63 -73.30
C PRO A 6 -13.48 34.81 -72.78
N ARG A 7 -13.18 34.78 -71.48
CA ARG A 7 -12.18 35.65 -70.84
C ARG A 7 -11.39 34.88 -69.78
N LEU A 8 -10.10 35.20 -69.75
CA LEU A 8 -9.00 34.59 -69.03
C LEU A 8 -9.00 34.81 -67.51
N LEU A 9 -8.23 33.92 -66.85
CA LEU A 9 -7.41 34.07 -65.63
C LEU A 9 -8.04 34.63 -64.34
N ALA A 10 -7.97 33.81 -63.29
CA ALA A 10 -7.53 34.27 -61.97
C ALA A 10 -6.84 33.13 -61.21
N TRP A 11 -5.54 33.29 -60.99
CA TRP A 11 -4.77 32.60 -59.96
C TRP A 11 -5.36 32.91 -58.59
N LEU A 12 -5.47 31.90 -57.73
CA LEU A 12 -5.46 32.08 -56.27
C LEU A 12 -4.64 30.96 -55.64
N CYS A 13 -3.45 31.31 -55.15
CA CYS A 13 -2.70 30.55 -54.17
C CYS A 13 -3.54 30.41 -52.90
N ALA A 14 -3.81 29.18 -52.47
CA ALA A 14 -4.23 28.90 -51.10
C ALA A 14 -3.07 28.18 -50.40
N THR A 15 -2.41 28.91 -49.52
CA THR A 15 -1.40 28.43 -48.57
C THR A 15 -1.95 27.29 -47.72
N ALA A 16 -1.31 26.13 -47.79
CA ALA A 16 -1.53 25.04 -46.84
C ALA A 16 -1.03 25.49 -45.46
N PHE A 17 -1.94 25.74 -44.52
CA PHE A 17 -1.59 25.80 -43.11
C PHE A 17 -1.37 24.38 -42.64
N ALA A 18 -0.10 24.00 -42.48
CA ALA A 18 0.26 22.83 -41.70
C ALA A 18 -0.06 23.15 -40.23
N GLU A 19 -1.18 22.65 -39.72
CA GLU A 19 -1.44 22.63 -38.28
C GLU A 19 -0.40 21.69 -37.66
N ALA A 20 0.62 22.28 -37.04
CA ALA A 20 1.51 21.57 -36.15
C ALA A 20 0.66 21.03 -35.00
N THR A 21 0.29 19.76 -35.07
CA THR A 21 -0.32 19.03 -33.96
C THR A 21 0.73 18.97 -32.87
N THR A 22 0.69 19.92 -31.95
CA THR A 22 1.47 19.88 -30.71
C THR A 22 0.96 18.67 -29.93
N THR A 23 1.66 17.54 -30.07
CA THR A 23 1.46 16.38 -29.21
C THR A 23 1.94 16.78 -27.83
N THR A 24 1.03 17.29 -27.00
CA THR A 24 1.23 17.33 -25.55
C THR A 24 1.39 15.90 -25.09
N ILE A 25 2.63 15.49 -24.83
CA ILE A 25 2.92 14.30 -24.03
C ILE A 25 2.45 14.65 -22.63
N THR A 26 1.18 14.39 -22.34
CA THR A 26 0.71 14.28 -20.97
C THR A 26 1.37 13.01 -20.43
N THR A 27 2.44 13.16 -19.66
CA THR A 27 2.91 12.08 -18.78
C THR A 27 1.72 11.72 -17.91
N ALA A 28 1.05 10.61 -18.23
CA ALA A 28 -0.02 10.09 -17.39
C ALA A 28 0.58 9.94 -15.98
N ALA A 29 -0.01 10.62 -15.00
CA ALA A 29 0.36 10.39 -13.62
C ALA A 29 0.21 8.89 -13.38
N ALA A 30 1.33 8.23 -13.03
CA ALA A 30 1.32 6.81 -12.73
C ALA A 30 0.23 6.57 -11.69
N GLN A 31 -0.76 5.75 -12.02
CA GLN A 31 -1.80 5.41 -11.07
C GLN A 31 -1.13 4.78 -9.85
N PRO A 32 -1.55 5.13 -8.62
CA PRO A 32 -1.01 4.50 -7.43
C PRO A 32 -1.20 2.98 -7.55
N THR A 33 -0.12 2.23 -7.43
CA THR A 33 -0.20 0.77 -7.42
C THR A 33 -0.78 0.34 -6.08
N THR A 34 -1.82 -0.49 -6.09
CA THR A 34 -2.42 -1.03 -4.88
C THR A 34 -2.19 -2.54 -4.80
N VAL A 35 -2.06 -3.04 -3.58
CA VAL A 35 -1.92 -4.47 -3.28
C VAL A 35 -2.90 -4.86 -2.18
N SER A 36 -3.48 -6.06 -2.29
CA SER A 36 -4.30 -6.61 -1.21
C SER A 36 -3.40 -7.30 -0.20
N VAL A 37 -3.57 -6.96 1.07
CA VAL A 37 -2.80 -7.52 2.19
C VAL A 37 -3.73 -7.77 3.37
N TYR A 38 -3.36 -8.70 4.24
CA TYR A 38 -4.06 -8.92 5.50
C TYR A 38 -3.25 -8.38 6.66
N LEU A 39 -3.89 -7.65 7.58
CA LEU A 39 -3.33 -7.38 8.91
C LEU A 39 -4.43 -7.63 9.94
N PRO A 40 -4.17 -8.46 10.97
CA PRO A 40 -5.19 -8.75 11.96
C PRO A 40 -5.63 -7.47 12.67
N GLU A 41 -6.94 -7.35 12.89
CA GLU A 41 -7.60 -6.22 13.56
C GLU A 41 -7.58 -4.87 12.82
N TYR A 42 -6.91 -4.77 11.66
CA TYR A 42 -6.99 -3.59 10.79
C TYR A 42 -8.23 -3.65 9.90
N GLY A 43 -9.09 -2.65 10.00
CA GLY A 43 -10.30 -2.50 9.21
C GLY A 43 -10.13 -1.56 8.01
N ALA A 44 -11.16 -1.51 7.16
CA ALA A 44 -11.19 -0.65 5.96
C ALA A 44 -10.88 0.83 6.26
N ALA A 45 -11.28 1.33 7.43
CA ALA A 45 -11.06 2.71 7.86
C ALA A 45 -9.58 3.01 8.14
N ASP A 46 -8.80 2.01 8.58
CA ASP A 46 -7.39 2.18 8.94
C ASP A 46 -6.52 2.31 7.68
N TRP A 47 -6.84 1.56 6.63
CA TRP A 47 -6.05 1.48 5.39
C TRP A 47 -5.93 2.80 4.64
N GLY A 48 -6.91 3.70 4.75
CA GLY A 48 -6.83 5.02 4.11
C GLY A 48 -5.66 5.87 4.62
N ALA A 49 -5.29 5.68 5.89
CA ALA A 49 -4.22 6.39 6.58
C ALA A 49 -2.83 5.77 6.35
N LEU A 50 -2.76 4.57 5.78
CA LEU A 50 -1.53 3.81 5.62
C LEU A 50 -1.01 3.80 4.19
N ARG A 51 0.31 3.73 4.05
CA ARG A 51 1.03 3.46 2.82
C ARG A 51 2.01 2.33 3.08
N GLY A 52 2.48 1.71 2.02
CA GLY A 52 3.57 0.76 2.15
C GLY A 52 4.48 0.74 0.95
N SER A 53 5.57 0.01 1.08
CA SER A 53 6.46 -0.28 -0.02
C SER A 53 6.88 -1.75 0.03
N ILE A 54 7.16 -2.30 -1.14
CA ILE A 54 7.71 -3.65 -1.26
C ILE A 54 9.21 -3.55 -0.98
N ILE A 55 9.67 -4.24 0.07
CA ILE A 55 11.10 -4.32 0.41
C ILE A 55 11.76 -5.43 -0.39
N SER A 56 11.07 -6.57 -0.51
CA SER A 56 11.50 -7.72 -1.30
C SER A 56 10.29 -8.56 -1.71
N SER A 57 10.41 -9.31 -2.79
CA SER A 57 9.36 -10.20 -3.28
C SER A 57 9.99 -11.36 -4.05
N ASP A 58 9.48 -12.55 -3.83
CA ASP A 58 9.78 -13.75 -4.61
C ASP A 58 8.50 -14.59 -4.84
N ALA A 59 8.66 -15.79 -5.41
CA ALA A 59 7.53 -16.66 -5.73
C ALA A 59 6.75 -17.19 -4.51
N SER A 60 7.33 -17.11 -3.31
CA SER A 60 6.76 -17.64 -2.07
C SER A 60 6.13 -16.57 -1.19
N ALA A 61 6.74 -15.37 -1.12
CA ALA A 61 6.30 -14.31 -0.25
C ALA A 61 6.75 -12.92 -0.70
N THR A 62 6.06 -11.91 -0.18
CA THR A 62 6.41 -10.49 -0.33
C THR A 62 6.57 -9.85 1.04
N ALA A 63 7.66 -9.11 1.23
CA ALA A 63 7.90 -8.32 2.42
C ALA A 63 7.49 -6.86 2.17
N TYR A 64 6.66 -6.34 3.06
CA TYR A 64 6.17 -4.97 3.04
C TYR A 64 6.68 -4.21 4.26
N THR A 65 7.05 -2.95 4.05
CA THR A 65 7.07 -1.97 5.15
C THR A 65 5.80 -1.14 5.07
N VAL A 66 5.20 -0.84 6.22
CA VAL A 66 4.01 0.01 6.33
C VAL A 66 4.33 1.25 7.13
N PHE A 67 3.86 2.38 6.65
CA PHE A 67 4.08 3.69 7.23
C PHE A 67 2.84 4.57 7.04
N CYS A 68 2.81 5.71 7.73
CA CYS A 68 1.71 6.66 7.62
C CYS A 68 1.74 7.40 6.29
N ALA A 69 0.57 7.66 5.71
CA ALA A 69 0.45 8.57 4.58
C ALA A 69 0.81 10.02 5.00
N GLU A 70 1.42 10.78 4.10
CA GLU A 70 1.89 12.16 4.35
C GLU A 70 0.83 13.12 4.93
N LYS A 71 -0.46 12.86 4.64
CA LYS A 71 -1.59 13.69 5.10
C LYS A 71 -2.54 12.93 6.04
N ALA A 72 -2.00 12.02 6.86
CA ALA A 72 -2.76 11.29 7.86
C ALA A 72 -2.41 11.79 9.28
N PRO A 73 -3.01 12.90 9.75
CA PRO A 73 -2.59 13.58 10.99
C PRO A 73 -2.74 12.74 12.27
N THR A 74 -3.57 11.70 12.25
CA THR A 74 -3.82 10.80 13.38
C THR A 74 -3.25 9.40 13.17
N CYS A 75 -2.48 9.18 12.11
CA CYS A 75 -1.90 7.88 11.86
C CYS A 75 -0.79 7.60 12.88
N GLN A 76 -0.97 6.51 13.63
CA GLN A 76 0.07 5.92 14.44
C GLN A 76 0.16 4.44 14.08
N ILE A 77 1.15 4.10 13.27
CA ILE A 77 1.56 2.73 13.00
C ILE A 77 3.03 2.60 13.38
N ALA A 78 3.46 1.38 13.71
CA ALA A 78 4.87 1.09 13.97
C ALA A 78 5.47 1.71 15.26
N GLY A 79 4.71 1.71 16.37
CA GLY A 79 5.10 2.22 17.71
C GLY A 79 6.58 2.55 17.91
N GLU A 80 7.34 1.64 18.53
CA GLU A 80 8.81 1.76 18.64
C GLU A 80 9.55 0.83 17.65
N LEU A 81 8.83 -0.09 17.02
CA LEU A 81 9.36 -1.09 16.11
C LEU A 81 8.84 -0.79 14.70
N PRO A 82 9.71 -0.76 13.67
CA PRO A 82 9.29 -0.65 12.28
C PRO A 82 8.25 -1.72 11.94
N PHE A 83 7.17 -1.34 11.27
CA PHE A 83 6.12 -2.27 10.91
C PHE A 83 6.44 -2.93 9.56
N VAL A 84 7.26 -3.98 9.62
CA VAL A 84 7.66 -4.78 8.47
C VAL A 84 7.12 -6.19 8.61
N PHE A 85 6.29 -6.62 7.67
CA PHE A 85 5.73 -7.97 7.67
C PHE A 85 5.95 -8.65 6.32
N THR A 86 5.98 -9.98 6.35
CA THR A 86 6.09 -10.84 5.18
C THR A 86 4.79 -11.60 5.01
N GLU A 87 4.19 -11.50 3.82
CA GLU A 87 2.96 -12.21 3.46
C GLU A 87 3.25 -13.20 2.33
N GLY A 88 2.81 -14.43 2.51
CA GLY A 88 2.80 -15.48 1.50
C GLY A 88 1.39 -16.01 1.29
N ALA A 89 1.22 -16.98 0.39
CA ALA A 89 -0.11 -17.48 -0.01
C ALA A 89 -1.01 -17.93 1.17
N HIS A 90 -0.39 -18.43 2.25
CA HIS A 90 -1.09 -18.95 3.43
C HIS A 90 -0.51 -18.44 4.75
N THR A 91 0.35 -17.43 4.72
CA THR A 91 1.11 -17.02 5.91
C THR A 91 1.26 -15.52 6.00
N LEU A 92 1.21 -15.01 7.22
CA LEU A 92 1.71 -13.68 7.55
C LEU A 92 2.68 -13.79 8.71
N ILE A 93 3.82 -13.11 8.61
CA ILE A 93 4.85 -13.08 9.64
C ILE A 93 5.31 -11.65 9.87
N TYR A 94 5.30 -11.23 11.13
CA TYR A 94 5.95 -10.02 11.60
C TYR A 94 6.88 -10.39 12.77
N THR A 95 8.10 -9.86 12.75
CA THR A 95 9.04 -9.92 13.87
C THR A 95 9.70 -8.56 13.97
N GLY A 96 9.60 -7.92 15.13
CA GLY A 96 10.28 -6.68 15.44
C GLY A 96 11.02 -6.81 16.77
N SER A 97 12.21 -6.21 16.87
CA SER A 97 12.97 -6.21 18.11
C SER A 97 13.79 -4.94 18.27
N ASP A 98 13.73 -4.38 19.49
CA ASP A 98 14.64 -3.39 20.03
C ASP A 98 15.42 -4.04 21.19
N PRO A 99 16.72 -4.34 21.02
CA PRO A 99 17.51 -5.10 21.97
C PRO A 99 17.47 -4.52 23.39
N GLY A 100 17.09 -5.35 24.36
CA GLY A 100 17.01 -4.96 25.77
C GLY A 100 15.72 -4.24 26.16
N THR A 101 14.85 -3.92 25.20
CA THR A 101 13.62 -3.14 25.42
C THR A 101 12.36 -3.93 25.09
N LEU A 102 12.19 -4.33 23.83
CA LEU A 102 10.96 -4.95 23.33
C LEU A 102 11.27 -5.93 22.20
N THR A 103 10.65 -7.10 22.25
CA THR A 103 10.52 -7.97 21.07
C THR A 103 9.05 -8.25 20.87
N ALA A 104 8.59 -8.24 19.62
CA ALA A 104 7.23 -8.55 19.25
C ALA A 104 7.24 -9.47 18.02
N ASP A 105 6.47 -10.56 18.10
CA ASP A 105 6.31 -11.56 17.05
C ASP A 105 4.83 -11.78 16.78
N LEU A 106 4.48 -11.91 15.51
CA LEU A 106 3.16 -12.28 15.05
C LEU A 106 3.30 -13.27 13.90
N ARG A 107 2.61 -14.40 13.99
CA ARG A 107 2.52 -15.39 12.92
C ARG A 107 1.06 -15.76 12.69
N CYS A 108 0.60 -15.68 11.45
CA CYS A 108 -0.73 -16.10 11.07
C CYS A 108 -0.68 -17.19 9.99
N SER A 109 -1.56 -18.18 10.13
CA SER A 109 -1.94 -19.11 9.08
C SER A 109 -3.22 -18.60 8.42
N LEU A 110 -3.18 -18.33 7.13
CA LEU A 110 -4.29 -17.76 6.35
C LEU A 110 -5.02 -18.86 5.59
N ALA A 111 -6.34 -18.94 5.76
CA ALA A 111 -7.22 -19.82 4.99
C ALA A 111 -7.80 -19.04 3.79
N GLY A 112 -6.92 -18.73 2.84
CA GLY A 112 -7.22 -17.77 1.77
C GLY A 112 -7.65 -16.44 2.37
N HIS A 113 -8.73 -15.85 1.83
CA HIS A 113 -9.23 -14.56 2.30
C HIS A 113 -10.34 -14.65 3.36
N THR A 114 -10.61 -15.83 3.91
CA THR A 114 -11.85 -16.10 4.67
C THR A 114 -11.65 -16.34 6.16
N ALA A 115 -10.45 -16.72 6.59
CA ALA A 115 -10.13 -16.89 8.00
C ALA A 115 -8.62 -16.77 8.20
N ALA A 116 -8.22 -16.40 9.42
CA ALA A 116 -6.82 -16.36 9.82
C ALA A 116 -6.67 -16.86 11.25
N THR A 117 -5.73 -17.76 11.50
CA THR A 117 -5.33 -18.15 12.87
C THR A 117 -3.99 -17.52 13.17
N CYS A 118 -3.96 -16.58 14.12
CA CYS A 118 -2.77 -15.83 14.48
C CYS A 118 -2.29 -16.18 15.88
N THR A 119 -0.97 -16.23 16.05
CA THR A 119 -0.29 -16.28 17.35
C THR A 119 0.60 -15.06 17.46
N GLY A 120 0.41 -14.28 18.52
CA GLY A 120 1.22 -13.12 18.84
C GLY A 120 1.94 -13.29 20.17
N SER A 121 3.14 -12.73 20.29
CA SER A 121 3.88 -12.68 21.55
C SER A 121 4.73 -11.43 21.64
N SER A 122 4.91 -10.93 22.86
CA SER A 122 5.85 -9.85 23.15
C SER A 122 6.70 -10.17 24.36
N SER A 123 7.94 -9.68 24.38
CA SER A 123 8.81 -9.67 25.56
C SER A 123 9.27 -8.27 25.89
N PHE A 124 9.28 -7.95 27.17
CA PHE A 124 9.56 -6.61 27.69
C PHE A 124 10.83 -6.65 28.54
N GLY A 125 11.75 -5.73 28.27
CA GLY A 125 12.96 -5.52 29.03
C GLY A 125 12.70 -4.91 30.41
N ALA A 126 13.69 -4.95 31.29
CA ALA A 126 13.56 -4.39 32.63
C ALA A 126 13.31 -2.87 32.57
N GLY A 127 12.27 -2.41 33.28
CA GLY A 127 11.92 -0.98 33.34
C GLY A 127 11.15 -0.45 32.12
N TYR A 128 11.02 -1.24 31.05
CA TYR A 128 10.21 -0.88 29.89
C TYR A 128 8.70 -0.89 30.22
N ARG A 129 7.94 0.06 29.67
CA ARG A 129 6.49 0.18 29.89
C ARG A 129 5.74 0.27 28.58
N GLN A 130 4.74 -0.59 28.39
CA GLN A 130 3.82 -0.53 27.26
C GLN A 130 2.38 -0.69 27.77
N GLY A 131 1.60 0.39 27.68
CA GLY A 131 0.28 0.45 28.28
C GLY A 131 0.34 0.18 29.80
N SER A 132 -0.37 -0.85 30.26
CA SER A 132 -0.39 -1.29 31.67
C SER A 132 0.73 -2.27 32.03
N VAL A 133 1.54 -2.73 31.07
CA VAL A 133 2.60 -3.71 31.29
C VAL A 133 3.91 -3.00 31.65
N THR A 134 4.58 -3.45 32.71
CA THR A 134 5.95 -3.05 33.06
C THR A 134 6.85 -4.27 33.04
N GLY A 135 7.94 -4.22 32.29
CA GLY A 135 8.90 -5.31 32.21
C GLY A 135 9.80 -5.41 33.46
N PRO A 136 10.47 -6.56 33.66
CA PRO A 136 10.61 -7.65 32.70
C PRO A 136 9.39 -8.60 32.67
N GLY A 137 9.04 -9.08 31.48
CA GLY A 137 7.91 -10.01 31.32
C GLY A 137 7.71 -10.47 29.88
N LYS A 138 6.75 -11.38 29.68
CA LYS A 138 6.32 -11.86 28.36
C LYS A 138 4.80 -11.99 28.30
N THR A 139 4.22 -11.71 27.14
CA THR A 139 2.82 -11.98 26.82
C THR A 139 2.76 -12.89 25.58
N ALA A 140 1.72 -13.72 25.50
CA ALA A 140 1.45 -14.54 24.33
C ALA A 140 -0.05 -14.78 24.20
N TRP A 141 -0.53 -14.89 22.97
CA TRP A 141 -1.93 -15.19 22.67
C TRP A 141 -2.04 -15.95 21.35
N THR A 142 -3.12 -16.71 21.21
CA THR A 142 -3.53 -17.33 19.94
C THR A 142 -5.02 -17.05 19.74
N ARG A 143 -5.38 -16.58 18.54
CA ARG A 143 -6.76 -16.24 18.18
C ARG A 143 -7.05 -16.66 16.75
N THR A 144 -8.27 -17.13 16.51
CA THR A 144 -8.80 -17.38 15.17
C THR A 144 -9.79 -16.27 14.82
N PHE A 145 -9.57 -15.62 13.67
CA PHE A 145 -10.45 -14.62 13.08
C PHE A 145 -11.29 -15.30 12.01
N GLY A 146 -12.62 -15.26 12.16
CA GLY A 146 -13.55 -15.80 11.16
C GLY A 146 -13.81 -14.84 9.99
N ALA A 147 -14.64 -15.26 9.03
CA ALA A 147 -14.93 -14.50 7.82
C ALA A 147 -15.52 -13.10 8.06
N ALA A 148 -16.21 -12.89 9.18
CA ALA A 148 -16.73 -11.57 9.55
C ALA A 148 -15.66 -10.65 10.18
N GLU A 149 -14.55 -11.21 10.64
CA GLU A 149 -13.46 -10.48 11.32
C GLU A 149 -12.25 -10.29 10.41
N VAL A 150 -12.08 -11.15 9.40
CA VAL A 150 -11.01 -11.02 8.41
C VAL A 150 -11.38 -9.93 7.40
N THR A 151 -10.72 -8.79 7.55
CA THR A 151 -10.79 -7.69 6.57
C THR A 151 -9.48 -7.61 5.82
N TRP A 152 -9.54 -7.76 4.49
CA TRP A 152 -8.39 -7.55 3.62
C TRP A 152 -8.26 -6.07 3.31
N GLY A 153 -7.05 -5.56 3.50
CA GLY A 153 -6.67 -4.20 3.18
C GLY A 153 -6.40 -3.99 1.70
N VAL A 154 -6.53 -2.74 1.27
CA VAL A 154 -5.99 -2.26 0.00
C VAL A 154 -4.86 -1.29 0.34
N LEU A 155 -3.62 -1.80 0.33
CA LEU A 155 -2.43 -1.04 0.64
C LEU A 155 -1.99 -0.27 -0.60
N THR A 156 -1.99 1.06 -0.50
CA THR A 156 -1.44 1.92 -1.55
C THR A 156 0.08 1.94 -1.45
N LEU A 157 0.75 1.55 -2.53
CA LEU A 157 2.21 1.56 -2.60
C LEU A 157 2.73 2.97 -2.86
N ALA A 158 3.73 3.36 -2.07
CA ALA A 158 4.43 4.63 -2.17
C ALA A 158 5.91 4.44 -1.81
N THR A 159 6.74 5.42 -2.13
CA THR A 159 8.10 5.48 -1.60
C THR A 159 8.03 5.96 -0.14
N PRO A 160 8.79 5.34 0.79
CA PRO A 160 8.87 5.79 2.19
C PRO A 160 9.36 7.23 2.36
#